data_AF-A0A7W0K7G7-F1
#
_entry.id   AF-A0A7W0K7G7-F1
#
_cell.length_a   1.000
_cell.length_b   1.000
_cell.length_c   1.000
_cell.angle_alpha   90.00
_cell.angle_beta   90.00
_cell.angle_gamma   90.00
#
_symmetry.space_group_name_H-M   'P 1'
#
loop_
_entity.id
_entity.type
_entity.pdbx_description
1 polymer ?
#
loop_
_entity_poly.entity_id
_entity_poly.type
_entity_poly.pdbx_seq_one_letter_code
_entity_poly.pdbx_strand_id
1 'polypeptide(L)'
;MKPALCGLLIMSALGCADAQTAPAQSPTQTQDAVVAEVAGRKITMKELDDRWQAMDPAERSRVTQLVYQNRRNVLDQMMGDVLIEEAATAAAMPLPQYLEQETKKRLQPITDADVRQFFDTNKDRATGRTYEELQGPIRAFLGGQRQAQAKAQLVDDLTKKAAGVRVLLDPPRATIALAEHDPSMGPPNAAVTIVEFSDYQ
;
A
#
# COMPACT_ATOMS: atom_id res chain seq x y z
N MET A 1 -7.69 84.14 -11.03
CA MET A 1 -8.92 83.91 -11.82
C MET A 1 -8.89 82.45 -12.31
N LYS A 2 -9.90 81.64 -11.94
CA LYS A 2 -10.18 80.32 -12.55
C LYS A 2 -10.91 80.56 -13.89
N PRO A 3 -10.77 79.68 -14.90
CA PRO A 3 -11.51 78.39 -14.97
C PRO A 3 -10.60 77.21 -15.42
N ALA A 4 -10.74 75.98 -14.90
CA ALA A 4 -11.75 74.96 -15.20
C ALA A 4 -11.80 74.53 -16.69
N LEU A 5 -11.38 73.31 -17.04
CA LEU A 5 -12.24 72.15 -17.34
C LEU A 5 -11.50 71.02 -18.10
N CYS A 6 -11.83 69.77 -17.77
CA CYS A 6 -11.90 68.55 -18.60
C CYS A 6 -10.67 68.00 -19.36
N GLY A 7 -10.36 66.72 -19.10
CA GLY A 7 -9.56 65.90 -20.02
C GLY A 7 -9.08 64.58 -19.42
N LEU A 8 -10.01 63.64 -19.18
CA LEU A 8 -9.72 62.25 -18.83
C LEU A 8 -9.16 61.51 -20.06
N LEU A 9 -7.99 60.87 -19.94
CA LEU A 9 -7.49 59.91 -20.92
C LEU A 9 -6.93 58.68 -20.19
N ILE A 10 -7.64 57.57 -20.37
CA ILE A 10 -7.44 56.26 -19.74
C ILE A 10 -6.30 55.54 -20.48
N MET A 11 -5.26 55.15 -19.74
CA MET A 11 -4.17 54.31 -20.23
C MET A 11 -4.50 52.84 -19.92
N SER A 12 -4.82 52.06 -20.94
CA SER A 12 -5.12 50.63 -20.82
C SER A 12 -3.83 49.83 -20.71
N ALA A 13 -3.52 49.32 -19.51
CA ALA A 13 -2.48 48.31 -19.33
C ALA A 13 -3.11 46.91 -19.50
N LEU A 14 -2.68 46.18 -20.54
CA LEU A 14 -2.90 44.74 -20.65
C LEU A 14 -2.08 44.04 -19.57
N GLY A 15 -2.73 43.65 -18.48
CA GLY A 15 -2.20 42.67 -17.54
C GLY A 15 -2.69 41.29 -17.93
N CYS A 16 -1.81 40.45 -18.49
CA CYS A 16 -2.02 39.01 -18.52
C CYS A 16 -1.92 38.51 -17.07
N ALA A 17 -3.05 38.26 -16.43
CA ALA A 17 -3.09 37.50 -15.19
C ALA A 17 -2.97 36.02 -15.55
N ASP A 18 -1.84 35.42 -15.18
CA ASP A 18 -1.64 33.98 -15.11
C ASP A 18 -2.79 33.34 -14.32
N ALA A 19 -3.69 32.66 -15.03
CA ALA A 19 -4.68 31.79 -14.43
C ALA A 19 -3.94 30.55 -13.93
N GLN A 20 -3.43 30.64 -12.71
CA GLN A 20 -2.89 29.52 -11.97
C GLN A 20 -4.06 28.58 -11.64
N THR A 21 -4.28 27.59 -12.51
CA THR A 21 -5.22 26.50 -12.30
C THR A 21 -4.73 25.70 -11.09
N ALA A 22 -5.32 25.98 -9.93
CA ALA A 22 -5.19 25.10 -8.77
C ALA A 22 -5.70 23.70 -9.15
N PRO A 23 -4.98 22.61 -8.81
CA PRO A 23 -5.47 21.28 -9.05
C PRO A 23 -6.80 21.10 -8.30
N ALA A 24 -7.84 20.72 -9.04
CA ALA A 24 -9.14 20.39 -8.46
C ALA A 24 -8.94 19.25 -7.46
N GLN A 25 -9.00 19.56 -6.18
CA GLN A 25 -9.09 18.56 -5.13
C GLN A 25 -10.46 17.90 -5.29
N SER A 26 -10.48 16.63 -5.70
CA SER A 26 -11.70 15.83 -5.67
C SER A 26 -12.27 15.87 -4.25
N PRO A 27 -13.52 16.32 -4.04
CA PRO A 27 -14.09 16.35 -2.70
C PRO A 27 -14.14 14.91 -2.19
N THR A 28 -13.54 14.67 -1.03
CA THR A 28 -13.77 13.43 -0.27
C THR A 28 -15.26 13.36 0.00
N GLN A 29 -15.94 12.39 -0.63
CA GLN A 29 -17.39 12.23 -0.49
C GLN A 29 -17.68 11.80 0.95
N THR A 30 -18.36 12.66 1.71
CA THR A 30 -18.87 12.32 3.03
C THR A 30 -19.97 11.27 2.90
N GLN A 31 -20.23 10.49 3.95
CA GLN A 31 -21.30 9.48 3.94
C GLN A 31 -22.68 10.06 3.59
N ASP A 32 -22.93 11.32 3.96
CA ASP A 32 -24.17 12.03 3.67
C ASP A 32 -24.19 12.70 2.28
N ALA A 33 -23.08 12.63 1.52
CA ALA A 33 -23.02 13.23 0.20
C ALA A 33 -24.03 12.55 -0.73
N VAL A 34 -24.83 13.36 -1.43
CA VAL A 34 -25.75 12.88 -2.45
C VAL A 34 -24.93 12.49 -3.68
N VAL A 35 -24.95 11.20 -4.03
CA VAL A 35 -24.19 10.64 -5.16
C VAL A 35 -25.05 10.43 -6.40
N ALA A 36 -26.37 10.37 -6.23
CA ALA A 36 -27.33 10.35 -7.33
C ALA A 36 -28.69 10.90 -6.90
N GLU A 37 -29.48 11.37 -7.86
CA GLU A 37 -30.89 11.70 -7.66
C GLU A 37 -31.72 11.06 -8.79
N VAL A 38 -32.80 10.35 -8.43
CA VAL A 38 -33.68 9.66 -9.38
C VAL A 38 -35.13 9.94 -8.99
N ALA A 39 -35.92 10.53 -9.89
CA ALA A 39 -37.32 10.88 -9.65
C ALA A 39 -37.56 11.68 -8.36
N GLY A 40 -36.64 12.60 -8.03
CA GLY A 40 -36.69 13.42 -6.80
C GLY A 40 -36.22 12.71 -5.53
N ARG A 41 -35.86 11.42 -5.59
CA ARG A 41 -35.20 10.70 -4.48
C ARG A 41 -33.69 10.87 -4.59
N LYS A 42 -33.08 11.32 -3.50
CA LYS A 42 -31.63 11.39 -3.35
C LYS A 42 -31.09 10.06 -2.84
N ILE A 43 -30.00 9.58 -3.44
CA ILE A 43 -29.21 8.43 -3.00
C ILE A 43 -27.92 8.98 -2.42
N THR A 44 -27.62 8.63 -1.17
CA THR A 44 -26.40 9.07 -0.49
C THR A 44 -25.28 8.05 -0.66
N MET A 45 -24.03 8.48 -0.46
CA MET A 45 -22.87 7.59 -0.45
C MET A 45 -23.06 6.44 0.55
N LYS A 46 -23.58 6.74 1.74
CA LYS A 46 -23.93 5.71 2.74
C LYS A 46 -24.93 4.69 2.22
N GLU A 47 -26.01 5.13 1.57
CA GLU A 47 -27.02 4.21 1.05
C GLU A 47 -26.43 3.28 -0.01
N LEU A 48 -25.58 3.83 -0.88
CA LEU A 48 -24.87 3.06 -1.89
C LEU A 48 -23.93 2.02 -1.26
N ASP A 49 -23.12 2.42 -0.28
CA ASP A 49 -22.16 1.55 0.41
C ASP A 49 -22.86 0.44 1.21
N ASP A 50 -23.90 0.79 1.97
CA ASP A 50 -24.68 -0.18 2.74
C ASP A 50 -25.30 -1.23 1.80
N ARG A 51 -25.81 -0.79 0.64
CA ARG A 51 -26.41 -1.70 -0.36
C ARG A 51 -25.37 -2.54 -1.08
N TRP A 52 -24.22 -1.98 -1.43
CA TRP A 52 -23.09 -2.74 -1.99
C TRP A 52 -22.61 -3.82 -1.01
N GLN A 53 -22.44 -3.46 0.27
CA GLN A 53 -22.06 -4.40 1.31
C GLN A 53 -23.08 -5.52 1.49
N ALA A 54 -24.38 -5.26 1.36
CA ALA A 54 -25.43 -6.27 1.50
C ALA A 54 -25.56 -7.19 0.27
N MET A 55 -25.33 -6.67 -0.94
CA MET A 55 -25.58 -7.40 -2.18
C MET A 55 -24.55 -8.49 -2.48
N ASP A 56 -23.29 -8.28 -2.11
CA ASP A 56 -22.21 -9.22 -2.43
C ASP A 56 -21.33 -9.49 -1.20
N PRO A 57 -21.74 -10.44 -0.34
CA PRO A 57 -20.96 -10.84 0.83
C PRO A 57 -19.57 -11.39 0.49
N ALA A 58 -19.42 -12.01 -0.68
CA ALA A 58 -18.16 -12.58 -1.13
C ALA A 58 -17.17 -11.47 -1.53
N GLU A 59 -17.60 -10.52 -2.37
CA GLU A 59 -16.77 -9.37 -2.74
C GLU A 59 -16.48 -8.46 -1.54
N ARG A 60 -17.45 -8.24 -0.65
CA ARG A 60 -17.21 -7.51 0.61
C ARG A 60 -16.11 -8.17 1.41
N SER A 61 -16.15 -9.49 1.55
CA SER A 61 -15.13 -10.25 2.26
C SER A 61 -13.77 -10.13 1.57
N ARG A 62 -13.73 -10.29 0.24
CA ARG A 62 -12.50 -10.16 -0.58
C ARG A 62 -11.86 -8.77 -0.40
N VAL A 63 -12.64 -7.70 -0.50
CA VAL A 63 -12.15 -6.31 -0.35
C VAL A 63 -11.67 -6.07 1.09
N THR A 64 -12.41 -6.56 2.09
CA THR A 64 -12.02 -6.40 3.49
C THR A 64 -10.68 -7.11 3.77
N GLN A 65 -10.51 -8.34 3.25
CA GLN A 65 -9.25 -9.07 3.34
C GLN A 65 -8.11 -8.32 2.64
N LEU A 66 -8.35 -7.79 1.44
CA LEU A 66 -7.35 -7.01 0.71
C LEU A 66 -6.92 -5.76 1.48
N VAL A 67 -7.87 -5.02 2.07
CA VAL A 67 -7.56 -3.84 2.89
C VAL A 67 -6.74 -4.23 4.11
N TYR A 68 -7.14 -5.30 4.82
CA TYR A 68 -6.37 -5.81 5.95
C TYR A 68 -4.94 -6.21 5.54
N GLN A 69 -4.76 -6.97 4.46
CA GLN A 69 -3.45 -7.39 4.00
C GLN A 69 -2.54 -6.21 3.66
N ASN A 70 -3.07 -5.19 2.98
CA ASN A 70 -2.30 -3.99 2.67
C ASN A 70 -1.93 -3.20 3.94
N ARG A 71 -2.86 -3.02 4.87
CA ARG A 71 -2.58 -2.41 6.18
C ARG A 71 -1.53 -3.19 6.94
N ARG A 72 -1.59 -4.52 6.89
CA ARG A 72 -0.63 -5.40 7.55
C ARG A 72 0.76 -5.24 6.95
N ASN A 73 0.88 -5.24 5.63
CA ASN A 73 2.14 -5.04 4.93
C ASN A 73 2.79 -3.69 5.30
N VAL A 74 2.00 -2.62 5.35
CA VAL A 74 2.48 -1.30 5.75
C VAL A 74 2.87 -1.29 7.22
N LEU A 75 2.08 -1.90 8.10
CA LEU A 75 2.41 -2.02 9.53
C LEU A 75 3.73 -2.76 9.73
N ASP A 76 3.96 -3.87 9.02
CA ASP A 76 5.22 -4.62 9.12
C ASP A 76 6.42 -3.77 8.67
N GLN A 77 6.26 -2.92 7.63
CA GLN A 77 7.30 -1.96 7.23
C GLN A 77 7.58 -0.90 8.31
N MET A 78 6.52 -0.30 8.86
CA MET A 78 6.64 0.70 9.93
C MET A 78 7.31 0.11 11.18
N MET A 79 6.93 -1.10 11.55
CA MET A 79 7.57 -1.82 12.66
C MET A 79 9.05 -2.04 12.39
N GLY A 80 9.41 -2.44 11.17
CA GLY A 80 10.81 -2.58 10.76
C GLY A 80 11.60 -1.29 10.88
N ASP A 81 11.04 -0.17 10.46
CA ASP A 81 11.70 1.14 10.57
C ASP A 81 11.91 1.54 12.03
N VAL A 82 10.90 1.38 12.89
CA VAL A 82 11.00 1.63 14.34
C VAL A 82 12.08 0.76 14.98
N LEU A 83 12.11 -0.54 14.67
CA LEU A 83 13.11 -1.47 15.21
C LEU A 83 14.53 -1.06 14.83
N ILE A 84 14.73 -0.59 13.59
CA ILE A 84 16.04 -0.12 13.12
C ILE A 84 16.43 1.18 13.84
N GLU A 85 15.50 2.11 14.04
CA GLU A 85 15.74 3.36 14.77
C GLU A 85 16.12 3.10 16.24
N GLU A 86 15.40 2.21 16.91
CA GLU A 86 15.72 1.79 18.28
C GLU A 86 17.11 1.13 18.35
N ALA A 87 17.43 0.25 17.40
CA ALA A 87 18.72 -0.43 17.35
C ALA A 87 19.89 0.53 17.06
N ALA A 88 19.70 1.50 16.16
CA ALA A 88 20.67 2.56 15.88
C ALA A 88 20.91 3.42 17.13
N THR A 89 19.85 3.78 17.84
CA THR A 89 19.90 4.53 19.11
C THR A 89 20.65 3.76 20.19
N ALA A 90 20.32 2.46 20.37
CA ALA A 90 21.00 1.59 21.32
C ALA A 90 22.49 1.39 20.97
N ALA A 91 22.85 1.43 19.69
CA ALA A 91 24.23 1.41 19.19
C ALA A 91 24.92 2.78 19.21
N ALA A 92 24.25 3.85 19.67
CA ALA A 92 24.72 5.23 19.65
C ALA A 92 25.24 5.68 18.26
N MET A 93 24.57 5.25 17.20
CA MET A 93 24.96 5.50 15.81
C MET A 93 23.87 6.28 15.06
N PRO A 94 24.24 7.24 14.19
CA PRO A 94 23.28 7.85 13.27
C PRO A 94 22.60 6.79 12.40
N LEU A 95 21.27 6.90 12.23
CA LEU A 95 20.47 5.92 11.48
C LEU A 95 21.06 5.57 10.09
N PRO A 96 21.49 6.52 9.23
CA PRO A 96 22.06 6.18 7.93
C PRO A 96 23.33 5.34 8.02
N GLN A 97 24.18 5.62 9.01
CA GLN A 97 25.43 4.89 9.23
C GLN A 97 25.15 3.48 9.77
N TYR A 98 24.17 3.34 10.67
CA TYR A 98 23.75 2.05 11.21
C TYR A 98 23.22 1.14 10.10
N LEU A 99 22.31 1.68 9.29
CA LEU A 99 21.76 0.98 8.12
C LEU A 99 22.87 0.57 7.15
N GLU A 100 23.76 1.47 6.76
CA GLU A 100 24.85 1.16 5.85
C GLU A 100 25.73 0.02 6.40
N GLN A 101 26.12 0.10 7.68
CA GLN A 101 26.94 -0.92 8.31
C GLN A 101 26.24 -2.28 8.36
N GLU A 102 24.99 -2.32 8.82
CA GLU A 102 24.26 -3.58 8.98
C GLU A 102 23.87 -4.20 7.64
N THR A 103 23.53 -3.39 6.65
CA THR A 103 23.24 -3.86 5.30
C THR A 103 24.51 -4.36 4.61
N LYS A 104 25.65 -3.67 4.73
CA LYS A 104 26.94 -4.16 4.17
C LYS A 104 27.35 -5.54 4.69
N LYS A 105 27.09 -5.85 5.96
CA LYS A 105 27.37 -7.18 6.54
C LYS A 105 26.57 -8.31 5.88
N ARG A 106 25.44 -7.99 5.26
CA ARG A 106 24.48 -8.95 4.67
C ARG A 106 24.55 -9.02 3.15
N LEU A 107 25.18 -8.04 2.51
CA LEU A 107 25.25 -7.96 1.05
C LEU A 107 26.34 -8.86 0.48
N GLN A 108 25.94 -9.69 -0.48
CA GLN A 108 26.87 -10.39 -1.36
C GLN A 108 27.12 -9.57 -2.64
N PRO A 109 28.36 -9.50 -3.15
CA PRO A 109 28.68 -8.84 -4.42
C PRO A 109 27.95 -9.49 -5.60
N ILE A 110 27.41 -8.69 -6.52
CA ILE A 110 26.75 -9.19 -7.73
C ILE A 110 27.82 -9.64 -8.71
N THR A 111 27.81 -10.92 -9.03
CA THR A 111 28.75 -11.51 -9.99
C THR A 111 28.21 -11.43 -11.40
N ASP A 112 29.09 -11.57 -12.40
CA ASP A 112 28.67 -11.66 -13.80
C ASP A 112 27.82 -12.91 -14.05
N ALA A 113 28.08 -13.99 -13.30
CA ALA A 113 27.30 -15.21 -13.34
C ALA A 113 25.84 -14.97 -12.90
N ASP A 114 25.62 -14.17 -11.85
CA ASP A 114 24.27 -13.79 -11.40
C ASP A 114 23.49 -13.05 -12.49
N VAL A 115 24.16 -12.08 -13.13
CA VAL A 115 23.57 -11.25 -14.18
C VAL A 115 23.25 -12.10 -15.42
N ARG A 116 24.16 -13.00 -15.78
CA ARG A 116 23.97 -13.92 -16.90
C ARG A 116 22.83 -14.90 -16.64
N GLN A 117 22.79 -15.51 -15.46
CA GLN A 117 21.72 -16.41 -15.06
C GLN A 117 20.36 -15.70 -15.06
N PHE A 118 20.29 -14.49 -14.52
CA PHE A 118 19.05 -13.72 -14.54
C PHE A 118 18.57 -13.44 -15.96
N PHE A 119 19.47 -13.01 -16.86
CA PHE A 119 19.12 -12.82 -18.27
C PHE A 119 18.62 -14.13 -18.87
N ASP A 120 19.37 -15.22 -18.71
CA ASP A 120 19.06 -16.51 -19.30
C ASP A 120 17.70 -17.07 -18.85
N THR A 121 17.35 -16.91 -17.57
CA THR A 121 16.03 -17.31 -17.02
C THR A 121 14.89 -16.40 -17.48
N ASN A 122 15.17 -15.16 -17.89
CA ASN A 122 14.14 -14.15 -18.23
C ASN A 122 14.18 -13.73 -19.71
N LYS A 123 14.85 -14.49 -20.59
CA LYS A 123 15.02 -14.15 -22.03
C LYS A 123 13.71 -13.83 -22.74
N ASP A 124 12.64 -14.57 -22.44
CA ASP A 124 11.32 -14.35 -23.05
C ASP A 124 10.76 -12.95 -22.74
N ARG A 125 11.17 -12.36 -21.60
CA ARG A 125 10.79 -11.00 -21.17
C ARG A 125 11.75 -9.92 -21.68
N ALA A 126 12.87 -10.30 -22.32
CA ALA A 126 13.85 -9.35 -22.83
C ALA A 126 13.36 -8.58 -24.08
N THR A 127 12.23 -9.01 -24.69
CA THR A 127 11.57 -8.36 -25.83
C THR A 127 12.54 -8.06 -26.98
N GLY A 128 13.41 -9.02 -27.31
CA GLY A 128 14.39 -8.91 -28.39
C GLY A 128 15.68 -8.16 -28.05
N ARG A 129 15.83 -7.62 -26.83
CA ARG A 129 17.07 -6.98 -26.38
C ARG A 129 18.16 -7.99 -26.06
N THR A 130 19.42 -7.64 -26.33
CA THR A 130 20.57 -8.53 -26.11
C THR A 130 21.02 -8.52 -24.64
N TYR A 131 21.90 -9.46 -24.31
CA TYR A 131 22.51 -9.52 -22.99
C TYR A 131 23.33 -8.26 -22.69
N GLU A 132 24.10 -7.80 -23.67
CA GLU A 132 24.97 -6.63 -23.57
C GLU A 132 24.16 -5.36 -23.28
N GLU A 133 22.99 -5.23 -23.90
CA GLU A 133 22.06 -4.11 -23.66
C GLU A 133 21.43 -4.15 -22.26
N LEU A 134 21.21 -5.35 -21.70
CA LEU A 134 20.52 -5.54 -20.42
C LEU A 134 21.45 -5.77 -19.22
N GLN A 135 22.75 -6.00 -19.42
CA GLN A 135 23.68 -6.32 -18.35
C GLN A 135 23.69 -5.26 -17.23
N GLY A 136 23.79 -3.97 -17.60
CA GLY A 136 23.77 -2.85 -16.66
C GLY A 136 22.44 -2.75 -15.88
N PRO A 137 21.29 -2.68 -16.57
CA PRO A 137 19.97 -2.68 -15.94
C PRO A 137 19.72 -3.89 -15.02
N ILE A 138 20.11 -5.11 -15.45
CA ILE A 138 19.97 -6.32 -14.63
C ILE A 138 20.84 -6.22 -13.38
N ARG A 139 22.09 -5.76 -13.49
CA ARG A 139 22.95 -5.57 -12.32
C ARG A 139 22.35 -4.57 -11.34
N ALA A 140 21.82 -3.46 -11.82
CA ALA A 140 21.16 -2.46 -10.96
C ALA A 140 19.93 -3.06 -10.26
N PHE A 141 19.11 -3.82 -10.99
CA PHE A 141 17.94 -4.52 -10.44
C PHE A 141 18.33 -5.52 -9.35
N LEU A 142 19.29 -6.40 -9.63
CA LEU A 142 19.80 -7.37 -8.64
C LEU A 142 20.41 -6.67 -7.42
N GLY A 143 21.02 -5.51 -7.62
CA GLY A 143 21.52 -4.66 -6.54
C GLY A 143 20.40 -4.16 -5.65
N GLY A 144 19.36 -3.56 -6.23
CA GLY A 144 18.18 -3.13 -5.48
C GLY A 144 17.52 -4.29 -4.73
N GLN A 145 17.41 -5.46 -5.36
CA GLN A 145 16.85 -6.66 -4.73
C GLN A 145 17.66 -7.11 -3.51
N ARG A 146 19.00 -7.19 -3.63
CA ARG A 146 19.87 -7.59 -2.51
C ARG A 146 19.86 -6.57 -1.37
N GLN A 147 19.79 -5.28 -1.68
CA GLN A 147 19.62 -4.22 -0.67
C GLN A 147 18.32 -4.39 0.11
N ALA A 148 17.20 -4.60 -0.60
CA ALA A 148 15.91 -4.85 0.03
C ALA A 148 15.92 -6.13 0.89
N GLN A 149 16.51 -7.21 0.39
CA GLN A 149 16.65 -8.47 1.12
C GLN A 149 17.51 -8.31 2.39
N ALA A 150 18.62 -7.58 2.31
CA ALA A 150 19.49 -7.31 3.45
C ALA A 150 18.76 -6.47 4.53
N LYS A 151 17.97 -5.46 4.14
CA LYS A 151 17.11 -4.72 5.08
C LYS A 151 16.06 -5.63 5.71
N ALA A 152 15.40 -6.48 4.93
CA ALA A 152 14.41 -7.43 5.46
C ALA A 152 15.02 -8.41 6.48
N GLN A 153 16.22 -8.94 6.19
CA GLN A 153 16.95 -9.79 7.13
C GLN A 153 17.34 -9.05 8.41
N LEU A 154 17.76 -7.79 8.32
CA LEU A 154 18.02 -6.96 9.50
C LEU A 154 16.76 -6.81 10.36
N VAL A 155 15.61 -6.49 9.75
CA VAL A 155 14.34 -6.35 10.47
C VAL A 155 13.92 -7.67 11.13
N ASP A 156 14.08 -8.80 10.44
CA ASP A 156 13.79 -10.13 11.00
C ASP A 156 14.69 -10.44 12.21
N ASP A 157 15.99 -10.18 12.11
CA ASP A 157 16.94 -10.34 13.21
C ASP A 157 16.59 -9.44 14.41
N LEU A 158 16.20 -8.19 14.17
CA LEU A 158 15.81 -7.25 15.21
C LEU A 158 14.49 -7.67 15.86
N THR A 159 13.51 -8.10 15.07
CA THR A 159 12.21 -8.60 15.57
C THR A 159 12.40 -9.79 16.51
N LYS A 160 13.29 -10.73 16.17
CA LYS A 160 13.61 -11.90 17.00
C LYS A 160 14.28 -11.54 18.33
N LYS A 161 15.04 -10.44 18.37
CA LYS A 161 15.77 -9.97 19.55
C LYS A 161 14.94 -9.03 20.42
N ALA A 162 13.98 -8.33 19.83
CA ALA A 162 13.18 -7.34 20.51
C ALA A 162 12.23 -8.00 21.51
N ALA A 163 12.26 -7.52 22.76
CA ALA A 163 11.25 -7.86 23.74
C ALA A 163 10.01 -6.99 23.49
N GLY A 164 8.82 -7.60 23.42
CA GLY A 164 7.56 -6.85 23.43
C GLY A 164 6.97 -6.46 22.06
N VAL A 165 7.45 -7.04 20.96
CA VAL A 165 6.76 -6.90 19.66
C VAL A 165 5.37 -7.52 19.74
N ARG A 166 4.32 -6.72 19.59
CA ARG A 166 2.91 -7.16 19.60
C ARG A 166 2.17 -6.52 18.46
N VAL A 167 1.44 -7.32 17.68
CA VAL A 167 0.57 -6.83 16.62
C VAL A 167 -0.88 -6.90 17.07
N LEU A 168 -1.51 -5.73 17.19
CA LEU A 168 -2.89 -5.57 17.66
C LEU A 168 -3.87 -5.29 16.52
N LEU A 169 -3.42 -5.37 15.27
CA LEU A 169 -4.29 -5.22 14.10
C LEU A 169 -5.22 -6.44 14.02
N ASP A 170 -6.52 -6.23 14.23
CA ASP A 170 -7.51 -7.31 14.25
C ASP A 170 -7.79 -7.85 12.83
N PRO A 171 -7.61 -9.15 12.59
CA PRO A 171 -7.93 -9.75 11.29
C PRO A 171 -9.44 -9.79 11.05
N PRO A 172 -9.90 -9.53 9.81
CA PRO A 172 -11.30 -9.66 9.48
C PRO A 172 -11.75 -11.13 9.56
N ARG A 173 -12.86 -11.35 10.28
CA ARG A 173 -13.48 -12.66 10.49
C ARG A 173 -14.86 -12.69 9.85
N ALA A 174 -15.23 -13.83 9.27
CA ALA A 174 -16.58 -14.09 8.82
C ALA A 174 -17.29 -14.95 9.87
N THR A 175 -18.51 -14.58 10.25
CA THR A 175 -19.39 -15.47 11.00
C THR A 175 -20.07 -16.39 9.99
N ILE A 176 -19.86 -17.69 10.14
CA ILE A 176 -20.57 -18.70 9.36
C ILE A 176 -21.79 -19.13 10.16
N ALA A 177 -22.98 -18.95 9.59
CA ALA A 177 -24.20 -19.49 10.17
C ALA A 177 -24.22 -21.00 9.89
N LEU A 178 -24.31 -21.79 10.96
CA LEU A 178 -24.51 -23.23 10.88
C LEU A 178 -26.00 -23.52 11.06
N ALA A 179 -26.57 -24.34 10.20
CA ALA A 179 -27.93 -24.84 10.36
C ALA A 179 -27.95 -25.98 11.38
N GLU A 180 -29.08 -26.16 12.06
CA GLU A 180 -29.24 -27.20 13.09
C GLU A 180 -29.02 -28.63 12.54
N HIS A 181 -29.26 -28.83 11.25
CA HIS A 181 -29.12 -30.10 10.55
C HIS A 181 -27.79 -30.25 9.78
N ASP A 182 -26.86 -29.29 9.93
CA ASP A 182 -25.53 -29.43 9.34
C ASP A 182 -24.79 -30.63 9.96
N PRO A 183 -24.23 -31.55 9.15
CA PRO A 183 -23.42 -32.64 9.67
C PRO A 183 -22.25 -32.08 10.48
N SER A 184 -22.10 -32.55 11.71
CA SER A 184 -21.01 -32.13 12.58
C SER A 184 -20.33 -33.32 13.24
N MET A 185 -19.03 -33.18 13.48
CA MET A 185 -18.23 -34.14 14.25
C MET A 185 -17.57 -33.42 15.42
N GLY A 186 -17.73 -33.97 16.61
CA GLY A 186 -17.14 -33.45 17.85
C GLY A 186 -18.16 -32.75 18.77
N PRO A 187 -17.69 -32.23 19.92
CA PRO A 187 -18.55 -31.60 20.91
C PRO A 187 -19.01 -30.21 20.43
N PRO A 188 -20.25 -29.78 20.78
CA PRO A 188 -20.81 -28.50 20.33
C PRO A 188 -20.08 -27.27 20.88
N ASN A 189 -19.27 -27.43 21.93
CA ASN A 189 -18.49 -26.39 22.59
C ASN A 189 -16.97 -26.55 22.37
N ALA A 190 -16.57 -27.13 21.24
CA ALA A 190 -15.16 -27.22 20.87
C ALA A 190 -14.51 -25.82 20.81
N ALA A 191 -13.26 -25.71 21.28
CA ALA A 191 -12.52 -24.44 21.26
C ALA A 191 -12.18 -23.97 19.84
N VAL A 192 -12.19 -24.88 18.87
CA VAL A 192 -11.96 -24.61 17.45
C VAL A 192 -13.03 -25.38 16.65
N THR A 193 -13.69 -24.68 15.73
CA THR A 193 -14.65 -25.25 14.78
C THR A 193 -14.12 -25.03 13.37
N ILE A 194 -14.01 -26.09 12.58
CA ILE A 194 -13.65 -26.04 11.16
C ILE A 194 -14.94 -26.30 10.37
N VAL A 195 -15.24 -25.42 9.42
CA VAL A 195 -16.38 -25.58 8.50
C VAL A 195 -15.82 -25.90 7.12
N GLU A 196 -16.21 -27.04 6.56
CA GLU A 196 -15.85 -27.47 5.22
C GLU A 196 -17.00 -27.14 4.26
N PHE A 197 -16.67 -26.54 3.11
CA PHE A 197 -17.62 -26.31 2.02
C PHE A 197 -17.29 -27.28 0.88
N SER A 198 -18.12 -28.28 0.66
CA SER A 198 -18.01 -29.20 -0.47
C SER A 198 -19.01 -28.80 -1.55
N ASP A 199 -18.52 -28.33 -2.68
CA ASP A 199 -19.34 -28.13 -3.88
C ASP A 199 -19.48 -29.47 -4.60
N TYR A 200 -20.69 -30.02 -4.63
CA TYR A 200 -21.03 -31.20 -5.41
C TYR A 200 -21.73 -30.74 -6.70
N GLN A 201 -21.08 -30.94 -7.85
CA GLN A 201 -21.69 -30.79 -9.17
C GLN A 201 -22.70 -31.90 -9.45
#